data_AF-A0A2V9HS70-F1
#
_entry.id   AF-A0A2V9HS70-F1
#
_cell.length_a   1.000
_cell.length_b   1.000
_cell.length_c   1.000
_cell.angle_alpha   90.00
_cell.angle_beta   90.00
_cell.angle_gamma   90.00
#
_symmetry.space_group_name_H-M   'P 1'
#
loop_
_entity.id
_entity.type
_entity.pdbx_description
1 polymer ?
#
loop_
_entity_poly.entity_id
_entity_poly.type
_entity_poly.pdbx_seq_one_letter_code
_entity_poly.pdbx_strand_id
1 'polypeptide(L)'
;MPEKPDLVISGINHGANLGENVYYSGTVGAAREGALHHIPSVAMSLCSKKTEVQFEDSARVARAVAELILQEGLPDQVLLNVNVPEPWNGGVKFTRQSQKITRNQLSEGKDPRGRSYFWLFEQRIDKDVEPHTDYAAIFSGTVSITPLHLDPTHAESLNHLSHWAAPIAAAFAR
;
A
#
# COMPACT_ATOMS: atom_id res chain seq x y z
N MET A 1 -1.34 20.03 16.95
CA MET A 1 -1.03 21.24 16.15
C MET A 1 -2.16 22.23 16.34
N PRO A 2 -1.91 23.55 16.31
CA PRO A 2 -2.95 24.55 16.51
C PRO A 2 -3.98 24.58 15.37
N GLU A 3 -3.62 24.14 14.16
CA GLU A 3 -4.47 24.11 12.97
C GLU A 3 -4.41 22.74 12.27
N LYS A 4 -5.47 22.41 11.52
CA LYS A 4 -5.57 21.19 10.70
C LYS A 4 -4.69 21.37 9.45
N PRO A 5 -3.82 20.41 9.10
CA PRO A 5 -2.99 20.54 7.90
C PRO A 5 -3.82 20.32 6.64
N ASP A 6 -3.42 20.96 5.53
CA ASP A 6 -4.10 20.84 4.23
C ASP A 6 -3.77 19.53 3.50
N LEU A 7 -2.62 18.92 3.79
CA LEU A 7 -2.12 17.70 3.17
C LEU A 7 -1.20 16.95 4.14
N VAL A 8 -1.30 15.62 4.15
CA VAL A 8 -0.35 14.74 4.85
C VAL A 8 0.44 13.93 3.83
N ILE A 9 1.77 13.93 3.94
CA ILE A 9 2.64 13.07 3.14
C ILE A 9 3.47 12.20 4.09
N SER A 10 3.36 10.89 3.95
CA SER A 10 4.20 9.92 4.66
C SER A 10 5.23 9.33 3.70
N GLY A 11 6.51 9.48 4.01
CA GLY A 11 7.62 9.00 3.18
C GLY A 11 8.82 9.95 3.18
N ILE A 12 9.78 9.81 2.26
CA ILE A 12 9.84 8.78 1.21
C ILE A 12 10.44 7.49 1.78
N ASN A 13 9.68 6.41 1.76
CA ASN A 13 10.14 5.11 2.25
C ASN A 13 11.22 4.52 1.35
N HIS A 14 12.29 3.97 1.94
CA HIS A 14 13.25 3.15 1.22
C HIS A 14 12.74 1.70 1.14
N GLY A 15 12.06 1.38 0.05
CA GLY A 15 11.41 0.10 -0.17
C GLY A 15 9.97 0.28 -0.66
N ALA A 16 9.54 -0.63 -1.52
CA ALA A 16 8.24 -0.55 -2.16
C ALA A 16 7.09 -0.94 -1.22
N ASN A 17 5.94 -0.29 -1.38
CA ASN A 17 4.67 -0.65 -0.73
C ASN A 17 3.65 -1.03 -1.81
N LEU A 18 3.78 -2.25 -2.32
CA LEU A 18 3.02 -2.77 -3.46
C LEU A 18 2.13 -3.94 -3.04
N GLY A 19 1.01 -4.11 -3.74
CA GLY A 19 0.05 -5.19 -3.52
C GLY A 19 -0.39 -5.29 -2.07
N GLU A 20 -0.36 -6.49 -1.50
CA GLU A 20 -0.78 -6.71 -0.11
C GLU A 20 0.15 -6.09 0.94
N ASN A 21 1.38 -5.69 0.59
CA ASN A 21 2.29 -5.06 1.55
C ASN A 21 1.75 -3.71 2.05
N VAL A 22 0.82 -3.10 1.29
CA VAL A 22 0.03 -1.92 1.68
C VAL A 22 -0.69 -2.10 3.02
N TYR A 23 -1.14 -3.33 3.36
CA TYR A 23 -1.87 -3.59 4.61
C TYR A 23 -0.98 -3.51 5.85
N TYR A 24 0.29 -3.88 5.71
CA TYR A 24 1.25 -4.00 6.82
C TYR A 24 2.21 -2.80 6.90
N SER A 25 2.13 -1.89 5.94
CA SER A 25 3.06 -0.77 5.81
C SER A 25 2.78 0.34 6.82
N GLY A 26 3.79 0.72 7.60
CA GLY A 26 3.72 1.91 8.45
C GLY A 26 3.65 3.23 7.65
N THR A 27 4.25 3.28 6.46
CA THR A 27 4.19 4.47 5.58
C THR A 27 2.77 4.69 5.09
N VAL A 28 2.12 3.62 4.60
CA VAL A 28 0.70 3.68 4.23
C VAL A 28 -0.17 3.94 5.47
N GLY A 29 0.15 3.31 6.61
CA GLY A 29 -0.58 3.50 7.86
C GLY A 29 -0.64 4.97 8.32
N ALA A 30 0.47 5.71 8.23
CA ALA A 30 0.48 7.13 8.59
C ALA A 30 -0.33 8.00 7.61
N ALA A 31 -0.28 7.73 6.30
CA ALA A 31 -1.15 8.40 5.32
C ALA A 31 -2.63 8.03 5.53
N ARG A 32 -2.91 6.78 5.91
CA ARG A 32 -4.25 6.30 6.23
C ARG A 32 -4.84 7.04 7.43
N GLU A 33 -4.03 7.26 8.47
CA GLU A 33 -4.43 8.06 9.62
C GLU A 33 -4.82 9.48 9.20
N GLY A 34 -4.02 10.14 8.35
CA GLY A 34 -4.39 11.46 7.80
C GLY A 34 -5.74 11.46 7.09
N ALA A 35 -5.98 10.46 6.24
CA ALA A 35 -7.25 10.31 5.52
C ALA A 35 -8.44 10.02 6.46
N LEU A 36 -8.24 9.31 7.57
CA LEU A 36 -9.28 9.09 8.61
C LEU A 36 -9.70 10.40 9.28
N HIS A 37 -8.83 11.41 9.32
CA HIS A 37 -9.15 12.76 9.81
C HIS A 37 -9.67 13.70 8.71
N HIS A 38 -10.10 13.14 7.57
CA HIS A 38 -10.58 13.88 6.40
C HIS A 38 -9.53 14.87 5.88
N ILE A 39 -8.27 14.45 5.83
CA ILE A 39 -7.14 15.22 5.29
C ILE A 39 -6.63 14.49 4.04
N PRO A 40 -6.53 15.15 2.87
CA PRO A 40 -5.88 14.57 1.71
C PRO A 40 -4.51 14.00 2.08
N SER A 41 -4.24 12.75 1.70
CA SER A 41 -3.08 12.02 2.20
C SER A 41 -2.38 11.19 1.15
N VAL A 42 -1.04 11.15 1.24
CA VAL A 42 -0.17 10.43 0.29
C VAL A 42 0.85 9.58 1.05
N ALA A 43 1.01 8.33 0.63
CA ALA A 43 2.14 7.49 1.00
C ALA A 43 3.15 7.43 -0.15
N MET A 44 4.40 7.79 0.10
CA MET A 44 5.46 7.89 -0.89
C MET A 44 6.55 6.85 -0.64
N SER A 45 6.92 6.07 -1.66
CA SER A 45 7.91 5.00 -1.56
C SER A 45 8.84 4.95 -2.77
N LEU A 46 10.13 4.75 -2.54
CA LEU A 46 11.14 4.46 -3.56
C LEU A 46 11.33 2.94 -3.65
N CYS A 47 11.11 2.37 -4.83
CA CYS A 47 11.21 0.94 -5.11
C CYS A 47 12.66 0.56 -5.42
N SER A 48 13.51 0.58 -4.40
CA SER A 48 14.90 0.16 -4.49
C SER A 48 15.23 -0.92 -3.46
N LYS A 49 16.26 -1.70 -3.79
CA LYS A 49 16.89 -2.67 -2.87
C LYS A 49 18.37 -2.34 -2.63
N LYS A 50 18.87 -1.23 -3.18
CA LYS A 50 20.27 -0.82 -3.02
C LYS A 50 20.47 -0.27 -1.62
N THR A 51 21.67 -0.40 -1.06
CA THR A 51 21.97 0.19 0.25
C THR A 51 22.01 1.71 0.19
N GLU A 52 22.56 2.26 -0.89
CA GLU A 52 22.62 3.68 -1.17
C GLU A 52 21.65 4.01 -2.30
N VAL A 53 20.81 5.01 -2.08
CA VAL A 53 19.73 5.41 -2.99
C VAL A 53 19.65 6.92 -3.09
N GLN A 54 19.13 7.39 -4.21
CA GLN A 54 18.91 8.79 -4.52
C GLN A 54 17.40 9.06 -4.54
N PHE A 55 16.94 10.03 -3.76
CA PHE A 55 15.51 10.29 -3.55
C PHE A 55 14.98 11.44 -4.42
N GLU A 56 15.82 12.05 -5.24
CA GLU A 56 15.54 13.25 -6.03
C GLU A 56 14.32 13.05 -6.93
N ASP A 57 14.25 11.95 -7.67
CA ASP A 57 13.11 11.65 -8.53
C ASP A 57 11.84 11.40 -7.71
N SER A 58 11.96 10.73 -6.56
CA SER A 58 10.83 10.53 -5.66
C SER A 58 10.30 11.83 -5.06
N ALA A 59 11.19 12.76 -4.71
CA ALA A 59 10.84 14.07 -4.19
C ALA A 59 10.18 14.94 -5.28
N ARG A 60 10.66 14.87 -6.53
CA ARG A 60 10.04 15.54 -7.69
C ARG A 60 8.62 15.03 -7.93
N VAL A 61 8.42 13.71 -7.89
CA VAL A 61 7.08 13.10 -8.00
C VAL A 61 6.19 13.51 -6.83
N ALA A 62 6.69 13.45 -5.59
CA ALA A 62 5.93 13.85 -4.41
C ALA A 62 5.44 15.30 -4.51
N ARG A 63 6.31 16.22 -4.95
CA ARG A 63 5.95 17.62 -5.16
C ARG A 63 4.84 17.77 -6.20
N ALA A 64 4.97 17.12 -7.36
CA ALA A 64 3.96 17.21 -8.42
C ALA A 64 2.60 16.66 -7.96
N VAL A 65 2.60 15.55 -7.22
CA VAL A 65 1.38 14.97 -6.63
C VAL A 65 0.78 15.93 -5.60
N ALA A 66 1.60 16.53 -4.72
CA ALA A 66 1.14 17.48 -3.72
C ALA A 66 0.51 18.74 -4.34
N GLU A 67 1.15 19.32 -5.37
CA GLU A 67 0.63 20.48 -6.09
C GLU A 67 -0.75 20.19 -6.70
N LEU A 68 -0.93 19.04 -7.34
CA LEU A 68 -2.22 18.62 -7.90
C LEU A 68 -3.29 18.42 -6.81
N ILE A 69 -2.95 17.77 -5.70
CA ILE A 69 -3.90 17.57 -4.58
C ILE A 69 -4.31 18.90 -3.97
N LEU A 70 -3.38 19.84 -3.77
CA LEU A 70 -3.70 21.15 -3.21
C LEU A 70 -4.54 22.00 -4.17
N GLN A 71 -4.43 21.77 -5.48
CA GLN A 71 -5.19 22.48 -6.50
C GLN A 71 -6.60 21.89 -6.72
N GLU A 72 -6.72 20.57 -6.80
CA GLU A 72 -7.96 19.87 -7.20
C GLU A 72 -8.67 19.16 -6.05
N GLY A 73 -7.96 18.91 -4.95
CA GLY A 73 -8.42 18.10 -3.82
C GLY A 73 -8.29 16.59 -4.06
N LEU A 74 -8.77 15.82 -3.09
CA LEU A 74 -9.01 14.39 -3.20
C LEU A 74 -10.41 14.07 -2.69
N PRO A 75 -11.05 12.99 -3.17
CA PRO A 75 -12.27 12.48 -2.56
C PRO A 75 -12.06 12.20 -1.07
N ASP A 76 -13.11 12.39 -0.29
CA ASP A 76 -13.04 12.12 1.16
C ASP A 76 -12.70 10.64 1.42
N GLN A 77 -11.90 10.41 2.46
CA GLN A 77 -11.45 9.07 2.85
C GLN A 77 -10.80 8.26 1.70
N VAL A 78 -10.06 8.97 0.85
CA VAL A 78 -9.15 8.39 -0.16
C VAL A 78 -7.73 8.87 0.12
N LEU A 79 -6.77 7.95 0.07
CA LEU A 79 -5.34 8.26 0.08
C LEU A 79 -4.67 7.76 -1.21
N LEU A 80 -3.58 8.41 -1.63
CA LEU A 80 -2.78 7.93 -2.76
C LEU A 80 -1.56 7.14 -2.26
N ASN A 81 -1.42 5.90 -2.70
CA ASN A 81 -0.20 5.12 -2.54
C ASN A 81 0.68 5.27 -3.79
N VAL A 82 1.82 5.94 -3.64
CA VAL A 82 2.72 6.30 -4.73
C VAL A 82 4.04 5.57 -4.58
N ASN A 83 4.41 4.83 -5.62
CA ASN A 83 5.64 4.06 -5.69
C ASN A 83 6.46 4.51 -6.90
N VAL A 84 7.70 4.91 -6.65
CA VAL A 84 8.63 5.41 -7.67
C VAL A 84 9.70 4.34 -7.94
N PRO A 85 9.89 3.90 -9.19
CA PRO A 85 10.90 2.90 -9.52
C PRO A 85 12.31 3.48 -9.55
N GLU A 86 13.32 2.64 -9.32
CA GLU A 86 14.72 2.98 -9.53
C GLU A 86 15.35 2.00 -10.53
N PRO A 87 15.71 2.42 -11.76
CA PRO A 87 15.56 3.76 -12.33
C PRO A 87 14.13 4.10 -12.77
N TRP A 88 13.81 5.39 -12.82
CA TRP A 88 12.56 5.91 -13.38
C TRP A 88 12.72 6.28 -14.87
N ASN A 89 11.76 5.83 -15.71
CA ASN A 89 11.75 6.10 -17.15
C ASN A 89 11.00 7.38 -17.56
N GLY A 90 10.55 8.18 -16.59
CA GLY A 90 9.74 9.38 -16.82
C GLY A 90 8.22 9.13 -16.93
N GLY A 91 7.79 7.88 -17.03
CA GLY A 91 6.37 7.52 -17.11
C GLY A 91 5.67 7.55 -15.75
N VAL A 92 4.38 7.89 -15.75
CA VAL A 92 3.48 7.83 -14.59
C VAL A 92 2.21 7.09 -14.99
N LYS A 93 1.71 6.21 -14.13
CA LYS A 93 0.50 5.44 -14.38
C LYS A 93 -0.35 5.34 -13.12
N PHE A 94 -1.65 5.60 -13.27
CA PHE A 94 -2.64 5.21 -12.27
C PHE A 94 -2.91 3.71 -12.40
N THR A 95 -2.89 3.02 -11.26
CA THR A 95 -2.85 1.55 -11.20
C THR A 95 -3.91 1.02 -10.24
N ARG A 96 -4.23 -0.27 -10.40
CA ARG A 96 -4.91 -1.04 -9.35
C ARG A 96 -3.88 -1.63 -8.38
N GLN A 97 -4.28 -1.83 -7.13
CA GLN A 97 -3.52 -2.63 -6.17
C GLN A 97 -3.47 -4.09 -6.67
N SER A 98 -2.28 -4.67 -6.75
CA SER A 98 -2.09 -6.09 -7.09
C SER A 98 -2.33 -7.03 -5.90
N GLN A 99 -2.44 -8.32 -6.20
CA GLN A 99 -2.21 -9.37 -5.21
C GLN A 99 -0.71 -9.51 -4.91
N LYS A 100 -0.38 -10.13 -3.78
CA LYS A 100 1.02 -10.38 -3.41
C LYS A 100 1.69 -11.34 -4.39
N ILE A 101 2.82 -10.91 -4.96
CA ILE A 101 3.67 -11.74 -5.83
C ILE A 101 4.80 -12.43 -5.05
N THR A 102 4.66 -12.56 -3.74
CA THR A 102 5.66 -13.21 -2.89
C THR A 102 4.98 -14.20 -1.96
N ARG A 103 5.68 -15.28 -1.64
CA ARG A 103 5.24 -16.29 -0.68
C ARG A 103 6.14 -16.25 0.55
N ASN A 104 5.52 -16.22 1.71
CA ASN A 104 6.19 -16.32 2.99
C ASN A 104 6.78 -17.74 3.14
N GLN A 105 8.05 -17.82 3.51
CA GLN A 105 8.74 -19.06 3.86
C GLN A 105 9.36 -18.95 5.25
N LEU A 106 9.36 -20.07 5.98
CA LEU A 106 10.03 -20.20 7.26
C LEU A 106 11.28 -21.06 7.06
N SER A 107 12.43 -20.54 7.46
CA SER A 107 13.68 -21.31 7.59
C SER A 107 13.98 -21.52 9.06
N GLU A 108 14.02 -22.78 9.50
CA GLU A 108 14.47 -23.11 10.85
C GLU A 108 16.00 -23.02 10.94
N GLY A 109 16.49 -22.43 12.02
CA GLY A 109 17.90 -22.46 12.38
C GLY A 109 18.09 -22.76 13.87
N LYS A 110 19.36 -22.99 14.24
CA LYS A 110 19.78 -23.21 15.63
C LYS A 110 20.72 -22.09 16.04
N ASP A 111 20.48 -21.51 17.21
CA ASP A 111 21.42 -20.56 17.81
C ASP A 111 22.65 -21.29 18.38
N PRO A 112 23.71 -20.58 18.79
CA PRO A 112 24.92 -21.20 19.37
C PRO A 112 24.69 -22.00 20.66
N ARG A 113 23.50 -21.89 21.28
CA ARG A 113 23.08 -22.62 22.48
C ARG A 113 22.13 -23.79 22.15
N GLY A 114 21.90 -24.08 20.87
CA GLY A 114 21.04 -25.16 20.40
C GLY A 114 19.53 -24.85 20.42
N ARG A 115 19.13 -23.60 20.70
CA ARG A 115 17.71 -23.19 20.67
C ARG A 115 17.26 -22.99 19.22
N SER A 116 16.07 -23.48 18.87
CA SER A 116 15.48 -23.22 17.55
C SER A 116 15.08 -21.76 17.42
N TYR A 117 15.33 -21.19 16.24
CA TYR A 117 14.72 -19.95 15.77
C TYR A 117 14.18 -20.16 14.37
N PHE A 118 13.29 -19.27 13.93
CA PHE A 118 12.73 -19.32 12.58
C PHE A 118 12.91 -17.96 11.91
N TRP A 119 13.51 -17.96 10.72
CA TRP A 119 13.52 -16.80 9.84
C TRP A 119 12.30 -16.83 8.94
N LEU A 120 11.47 -15.78 9.03
CA LEU A 120 10.47 -15.49 8.03
C LEU A 120 11.12 -14.68 6.91
N PHE A 121 11.07 -15.19 5.68
CA PHE A 121 11.51 -14.46 4.50
C PHE A 121 10.51 -14.64 3.37
N GLU A 122 10.59 -13.76 2.37
CA GLU A 122 9.71 -13.79 1.22
C GLU A 122 10.44 -14.33 -0.01
N GLN A 123 9.86 -15.35 -0.64
CA GLN A 123 10.28 -15.78 -1.97
C GLN A 123 9.42 -15.10 -3.02
N ARG A 124 10.06 -14.45 -3.99
CA ARG A 124 9.37 -13.84 -5.14
C ARG A 124 8.78 -14.92 -6.06
N ILE A 125 7.52 -14.75 -6.42
CA ILE A 125 6.73 -15.53 -7.36
C ILE A 125 6.09 -14.52 -8.32
N ASP A 126 6.87 -14.06 -9.30
CA ASP A 126 6.44 -13.06 -10.28
C ASP A 126 5.92 -13.67 -11.58
N LYS A 127 5.38 -14.89 -11.50
CA LYS A 127 4.61 -15.48 -12.59
C LYS A 127 3.26 -14.77 -12.64
N ASP A 128 2.92 -14.24 -13.82
CA ASP A 128 1.62 -13.64 -14.12
C ASP A 128 1.31 -12.30 -13.42
N VAL A 129 2.26 -11.36 -13.44
CA VAL A 129 2.00 -9.97 -13.03
C VAL A 129 0.91 -9.37 -13.92
N GLU A 130 -0.25 -9.11 -13.35
CA GLU A 130 -1.39 -8.60 -14.11
C GLU A 130 -1.10 -7.20 -14.71
N PRO A 131 -1.48 -6.95 -15.97
CA PRO A 131 -1.36 -5.63 -16.58
C PRO A 131 -2.13 -4.56 -15.80
N HIS A 132 -1.66 -3.31 -15.80
CA HIS A 132 -2.26 -2.16 -15.10
C HIS A 132 -2.27 -2.22 -13.55
N THR A 133 -1.54 -3.17 -12.97
CA THR A 133 -1.24 -3.17 -11.53
C THR A 133 -0.04 -2.29 -11.18
N ASP A 134 0.09 -2.01 -9.89
CA ASP A 134 1.25 -1.37 -9.29
C ASP A 134 2.56 -2.14 -9.53
N TYR A 135 2.61 -3.47 -9.37
CA TYR A 135 3.79 -4.26 -9.74
C TYR A 135 4.14 -4.14 -11.23
N ALA A 136 3.13 -4.19 -12.12
CA ALA A 136 3.37 -4.06 -13.56
C ALA A 136 4.01 -2.71 -13.91
N ALA A 137 3.55 -1.61 -13.32
CA ALA A 137 4.10 -0.28 -13.55
C ALA A 137 5.55 -0.17 -13.02
N ILE A 138 5.81 -0.67 -11.80
CA ILE A 138 7.16 -0.63 -11.22
C ILE A 138 8.14 -1.47 -12.05
N PHE A 139 7.75 -2.66 -12.49
CA PHE A 139 8.61 -3.50 -13.33
C PHE A 139 8.87 -2.92 -14.72
N SER A 140 7.99 -2.07 -15.24
CA SER A 140 8.23 -1.32 -16.47
C SER A 140 9.03 -0.03 -16.27
N GLY A 141 9.48 0.28 -15.05
CA GLY A 141 10.22 1.51 -14.74
C GLY A 141 9.34 2.76 -14.68
N THR A 142 8.03 2.61 -14.49
CA THR A 142 7.02 3.68 -14.46
C THR A 142 6.50 3.92 -13.03
N VAL A 143 6.27 5.17 -12.64
CA VAL A 143 5.65 5.50 -11.34
C VAL A 143 4.25 4.91 -11.26
N SER A 144 3.96 4.25 -10.15
CA SER A 144 2.62 3.73 -9.83
C SER A 144 1.92 4.66 -8.85
N ILE A 145 0.69 5.09 -9.18
CA ILE A 145 -0.20 5.83 -8.29
C ILE A 145 -1.49 5.02 -8.11
N THR A 146 -1.75 4.55 -6.90
CA THR A 146 -2.94 3.75 -6.58
C THR A 146 -3.81 4.52 -5.57
N PRO A 147 -5.03 4.95 -5.95
CA PRO A 147 -5.98 5.48 -4.98
C PRO A 147 -6.54 4.33 -4.13
N LEU A 148 -6.55 4.52 -2.81
CA LEU A 148 -7.02 3.53 -1.84
C LEU A 148 -8.14 4.13 -0.98
N HIS A 149 -9.28 3.44 -0.93
CA HIS A 149 -10.38 3.77 -0.03
C HIS A 149 -10.14 3.24 1.38
N LEU A 150 -10.71 3.93 2.38
CA LEU A 150 -10.62 3.53 3.77
C LEU A 150 -11.68 2.51 4.19
N ASP A 151 -12.89 2.59 3.63
CA ASP A 151 -13.98 1.66 3.94
C ASP A 151 -13.71 0.29 3.29
N PRO A 152 -13.43 -0.76 4.08
CA PRO A 152 -13.17 -2.09 3.54
C PRO A 152 -14.47 -2.89 3.35
N THR A 153 -15.64 -2.31 3.62
CA THR A 153 -16.92 -3.02 3.58
C THR A 153 -17.21 -3.49 2.16
N HIS A 154 -17.20 -4.81 1.95
CA HIS A 154 -17.63 -5.41 0.70
C HIS A 154 -19.16 -5.41 0.62
N ALA A 155 -19.73 -4.33 0.09
CA ALA A 155 -21.18 -4.10 0.06
C ALA A 155 -21.98 -5.25 -0.57
N GLU A 156 -21.45 -5.90 -1.62
CA GLU A 156 -22.08 -7.06 -2.24
C GLU A 156 -22.18 -8.26 -1.28
N SER A 157 -21.12 -8.55 -0.53
CA SER A 157 -21.13 -9.61 0.47
C SER A 157 -22.06 -9.29 1.63
N LEU A 158 -22.08 -8.04 2.08
CA LEU A 158 -23.00 -7.58 3.12
C LEU A 158 -24.46 -7.85 2.70
N ASN A 159 -24.81 -7.47 1.48
CA ASN A 159 -26.15 -7.70 0.94
C ASN A 159 -26.45 -9.20 0.78
N HIS A 160 -25.51 -9.97 0.25
CA HIS A 160 -25.70 -11.41 0.03
C HIS A 160 -25.83 -12.21 1.33
N LEU A 161 -25.01 -11.92 2.34
CA LEU A 161 -24.91 -12.72 3.58
C LEU A 161 -25.90 -12.31 4.66
N SER A 162 -26.58 -11.16 4.53
CA SER A 162 -27.51 -10.65 5.55
C SER A 162 -28.63 -11.65 5.92
N HIS A 163 -29.03 -12.53 4.99
CA HIS A 163 -30.04 -13.55 5.25
C HIS A 163 -29.63 -14.59 6.31
N TRP A 164 -28.35 -14.72 6.66
CA TRP A 164 -27.86 -15.62 7.71
C TRP A 164 -28.29 -15.18 9.12
N ALA A 165 -28.67 -13.93 9.32
CA ALA A 165 -29.07 -13.42 10.63
C ALA A 165 -30.23 -14.23 11.24
N ALA A 166 -31.23 -14.59 10.42
CA ALA A 166 -32.40 -15.35 10.88
C ALA A 166 -32.05 -16.77 11.37
N PRO A 167 -31.38 -17.65 10.57
CA PRO A 167 -31.01 -18.98 11.05
C PRO A 167 -30.01 -18.94 12.21
N ILE A 168 -29.11 -17.95 12.28
CA ILE A 168 -28.20 -17.76 13.42
C ILE A 168 -29.01 -17.48 14.69
N ALA A 169 -29.97 -16.54 14.64
CA ALA A 169 -30.81 -16.21 15.80
C ALA A 169 -31.64 -17.41 16.27
N ALA A 170 -32.21 -18.17 15.33
CA ALA A 170 -33.01 -19.36 15.63
C ALA A 170 -32.21 -20.45 16.35
N ALA A 171 -30.91 -20.58 16.08
CA ALA A 171 -30.04 -21.58 16.73
C ALA A 171 -29.87 -21.37 18.25
N PHE A 172 -30.18 -20.17 18.75
CA PHE A 172 -30.05 -19.82 20.18
C PHE A 172 -31.38 -19.49 20.86
N ALA A 173 -32.51 -19.53 20.15
CA ALA A 173 -33.84 -19.36 20.72
C ALA A 173 -34.25 -20.66 21.43
N ARG A 174 -34.21 -20.64 22.77
CA ARG A 174 -34.80 -21.67 23.64
C ARG A 174 -36.25 -21.31 23.96
#